data_AF-A0A627DV66-F1
#
_entry.id   AF-A0A627DV66-F1
#
_cell.length_a   1.000
_cell.length_b   1.000
_cell.length_c   1.000
_cell.angle_alpha   90.00
_cell.angle_beta   90.00
_cell.angle_gamma   90.00
#
_symmetry.space_group_name_H-M   'P 1'
#
loop_
_entity.id
_entity.type
_entity.pdbx_description
1 polymer ?
#
loop_
_entity_poly.entity_id
_entity_poly.type
_entity_poly.pdbx_seq_one_letter_code
_entity_poly.pdbx_strand_id
1 'polypeptide(L)'
;KTEDEYVDFFLSGLRGRLLKNPRLYRSYGPYWPEIKKLLLERGYGNFGRLVDRDVRKIYRYDRPALTLIAATLYSQERFDNGQIYSAWHLLPVPEEVDDQDYEFESYDLEVEALAQAGDKT
;
A
#
# COMPACT_ATOMS: atom_id res chain seq x y z
N LYS A 1 0.38 -21.42 12.57
CA LYS A 1 -0.05 -20.78 11.31
C LYS A 1 1.10 -20.84 10.33
N THR A 2 0.86 -21.23 9.08
CA THR A 2 1.84 -21.12 7.99
C THR A 2 1.98 -19.66 7.55
N GLU A 3 2.98 -19.38 6.72
CA GLU A 3 3.14 -18.04 6.15
C GLU A 3 1.93 -17.66 5.27
N ASP A 4 1.47 -18.57 4.41
CA ASP A 4 0.32 -18.32 3.54
C ASP A 4 -0.96 -18.05 4.35
N GLU A 5 -1.20 -18.80 5.43
CA GLU A 5 -2.32 -18.54 6.33
C GLU A 5 -2.25 -17.15 6.98
N TYR A 6 -1.04 -16.66 7.28
CA TYR A 6 -0.84 -15.30 7.78
C TYR A 6 -1.15 -14.27 6.69
N VAL A 7 -0.63 -14.46 5.49
CA VAL A 7 -0.83 -13.55 4.35
C VAL A 7 -2.32 -13.47 3.99
N ASP A 8 -3.02 -14.60 3.93
CA ASP A 8 -4.46 -14.69 3.67
C ASP A 8 -5.28 -13.94 4.73
N PHE A 9 -4.98 -14.22 6.01
CA PHE A 9 -5.63 -13.54 7.13
C PHE A 9 -5.43 -12.03 7.07
N PHE A 10 -4.18 -11.59 6.85
CA PHE A 10 -3.84 -10.18 6.77
C PHE A 10 -4.59 -9.47 5.62
N LEU A 11 -4.51 -10.04 4.41
CA LEU A 11 -5.08 -9.42 3.22
C LEU A 11 -6.61 -9.39 3.25
N SER A 12 -7.25 -10.41 3.82
CA SER A 12 -8.69 -10.41 4.07
C SER A 12 -9.10 -9.28 5.03
N GLY A 13 -8.37 -9.13 6.14
CA GLY A 13 -8.59 -8.04 7.10
C GLY A 13 -8.32 -6.65 6.52
N LEU A 14 -7.24 -6.51 5.73
CA LEU A 14 -6.91 -5.27 5.03
C LEU A 14 -8.01 -4.90 4.02
N ARG A 15 -8.44 -5.85 3.19
CA ARG A 15 -9.56 -5.65 2.26
C ARG A 15 -10.80 -5.13 2.97
N GLY A 16 -11.17 -5.72 4.10
CA GLY A 16 -12.33 -5.26 4.88
C GLY A 16 -12.22 -3.81 5.35
N ARG A 17 -11.01 -3.35 5.70
CA ARG A 17 -10.75 -1.95 6.07
C ARG A 17 -10.79 -1.01 4.84
N LEU A 18 -10.13 -1.41 3.76
CA LEU A 18 -10.08 -0.62 2.52
C LEU A 18 -11.45 -0.49 1.84
N LEU A 19 -12.32 -1.50 1.92
CA LEU A 19 -13.69 -1.40 1.39
C LEU A 19 -14.52 -0.35 2.14
N LYS A 20 -14.25 -0.14 3.44
CA LYS A 20 -14.94 0.89 4.24
C LYS A 20 -14.35 2.27 4.03
N ASN A 21 -13.03 2.36 3.87
CA ASN A 21 -12.33 3.61 3.61
C ASN A 21 -11.18 3.36 2.63
N PRO A 22 -11.43 3.51 1.31
CA PRO A 22 -10.42 3.23 0.30
C PRO A 22 -9.16 4.05 0.48
N ARG A 23 -9.26 5.31 0.94
CA ARG A 23 -8.12 6.23 1.16
C ARG A 23 -7.04 5.69 2.09
N LEU A 24 -7.33 4.69 2.92
CA LEU A 24 -6.35 4.04 3.77
C LEU A 24 -5.22 3.37 2.99
N TYR A 25 -5.39 3.09 1.69
CA TYR A 25 -4.31 2.54 0.86
C TYR A 25 -3.08 3.46 0.84
N ARG A 26 -3.29 4.78 0.91
CA ARG A 26 -2.23 5.81 0.86
C ARG A 26 -1.23 5.63 2.00
N SER A 27 -1.68 5.19 3.17
CA SER A 27 -0.78 4.95 4.31
C SER A 27 0.30 3.91 4.04
N TYR A 28 0.10 2.99 3.10
CA TYR A 28 1.10 1.98 2.73
C TYR A 28 2.15 2.52 1.75
N GLY A 29 1.94 3.73 1.21
CA GLY A 29 2.86 4.43 0.34
C GLY A 29 3.42 3.54 -0.78
N PRO A 30 4.76 3.46 -0.91
CA PRO A 30 5.38 2.75 -2.03
C PRO A 30 5.21 1.22 -1.95
N TYR A 31 4.74 0.66 -0.83
CA TYR A 31 4.40 -0.77 -0.74
C TYR A 31 3.04 -1.12 -1.34
N TRP A 32 2.19 -0.13 -1.62
CA TRP A 32 0.83 -0.36 -2.13
C TRP A 32 0.79 -1.22 -3.41
N PRO A 33 1.65 -1.03 -4.43
CA PRO A 33 1.63 -1.85 -5.63
C PRO A 33 1.81 -3.36 -5.37
N GLU A 34 2.70 -3.76 -4.45
CA GLU A 34 2.86 -5.19 -4.11
C GLU A 34 1.65 -5.70 -3.31
N ILE A 35 1.10 -4.90 -2.39
CA ILE A 35 -0.15 -5.25 -1.68
C ILE A 35 -1.29 -5.47 -2.67
N LYS A 36 -1.49 -4.56 -3.62
CA LYS A 36 -2.54 -4.66 -4.65
C LYS A 36 -2.37 -5.91 -5.50
N LYS A 37 -1.14 -6.24 -5.89
CA LYS A 37 -0.81 -7.49 -6.57
C LYS A 37 -1.19 -8.71 -5.74
N LEU A 38 -0.84 -8.75 -4.46
CA LEU A 38 -1.16 -9.87 -3.57
C LEU A 38 -2.68 -10.03 -3.32
N LEU A 39 -3.42 -8.92 -3.28
CA LEU A 39 -4.88 -8.91 -3.24
C LEU A 39 -5.47 -9.51 -4.54
N LEU A 40 -4.95 -9.11 -5.70
CA LEU A 40 -5.40 -9.61 -6.99
C LEU A 40 -5.17 -11.12 -7.17
N GLU A 41 -4.02 -11.64 -6.73
CA GLU A 41 -3.72 -13.08 -6.77
C GLU A 41 -4.70 -13.92 -5.93
N ARG A 42 -5.32 -13.32 -4.92
CA ARG A 42 -6.36 -13.93 -4.08
C ARG A 42 -7.78 -13.68 -4.59
N GLY A 43 -7.91 -13.12 -5.79
CA GLY A 43 -9.20 -12.83 -6.43
C GLY A 43 -9.87 -11.55 -5.93
N TYR A 44 -9.19 -10.72 -5.13
CA TYR A 44 -9.73 -9.46 -4.64
C TYR A 44 -9.54 -8.32 -5.65
N GLY A 45 -10.33 -8.34 -6.72
CA GLY A 45 -10.34 -7.30 -7.76
C GLY A 45 -11.06 -5.99 -7.39
N ASN A 46 -11.38 -5.77 -6.10
CA ASN A 46 -12.16 -4.63 -5.64
C ASN A 46 -11.46 -3.28 -5.86
N PHE A 47 -10.13 -3.26 -5.96
CA PHE A 47 -9.29 -2.06 -5.97
C PHE A 47 -8.69 -1.76 -7.35
N GLY A 48 -9.25 -2.37 -8.40
CA GLY A 48 -8.72 -2.28 -9.76
C GLY A 48 -7.64 -3.32 -10.06
N ARG A 49 -7.13 -3.31 -11.30
CA ARG A 49 -6.20 -4.33 -11.82
C ARG A 49 -4.84 -3.78 -12.23
N LEU A 50 -4.68 -2.47 -12.30
CA LEU A 50 -3.41 -1.85 -12.69
C LEU A 50 -2.45 -1.84 -11.50
N VAL A 51 -1.25 -2.39 -11.71
CA VAL A 51 -0.19 -2.45 -10.70
C VAL A 51 1.04 -1.78 -11.27
N ASP A 52 1.56 -0.77 -10.57
CA ASP A 52 2.84 -0.16 -10.88
C ASP A 52 3.95 -1.21 -10.71
N ARG A 53 4.61 -1.57 -11.81
CA ARG A 53 5.62 -2.62 -11.81
C ARG A 53 6.98 -2.13 -11.32
N ASP A 54 7.30 -0.86 -11.49
CA ASP A 54 8.63 -0.34 -11.23
C ASP A 54 8.80 0.01 -9.76
N VAL A 55 7.80 0.66 -9.15
CA VAL A 55 7.76 0.86 -7.70
C VAL A 55 7.77 -0.48 -6.96
N ARG A 56 6.97 -1.44 -7.44
CA ARG A 56 6.90 -2.80 -6.87
C ARG A 56 8.22 -3.54 -6.90
N LYS A 57 9.06 -3.34 -7.93
CA LYS A 57 10.38 -4.00 -7.99
C LYS A 57 11.29 -3.53 -6.85
N ILE A 58 11.14 -2.29 -6.41
CA ILE A 58 11.94 -1.66 -5.35
C ILE A 58 11.34 -1.97 -3.98
N TYR A 59 10.02 -1.79 -3.83
CA TYR A 59 9.31 -1.90 -2.54
C TYR A 59 8.62 -3.26 -2.38
N ARG A 60 9.42 -4.32 -2.38
CA ARG A 60 9.00 -5.68 -2.04
C ARG A 60 10.14 -6.47 -1.42
N TYR A 61 9.78 -7.48 -0.64
CA TYR A 61 10.68 -8.54 -0.22
C TYR A 61 10.35 -9.84 -0.96
N ASP A 62 11.28 -10.79 -0.94
CA ASP A 62 11.11 -12.11 -1.58
C ASP A 62 9.95 -12.91 -0.97
N ARG A 63 9.68 -12.68 0.32
CA ARG A 63 8.58 -13.32 1.06
C ARG A 63 7.42 -12.35 1.20
N PRO A 64 6.21 -12.69 0.71
CA PRO A 64 5.03 -11.82 0.82
C PRO A 64 4.75 -11.37 2.25
N ALA A 65 4.93 -12.25 3.24
CA ALA A 65 4.72 -11.88 4.64
C ALA A 65 5.68 -10.77 5.11
N LEU A 66 6.94 -10.78 4.66
CA LEU A 66 7.90 -9.72 5.01
C LEU A 66 7.50 -8.39 4.39
N THR A 67 7.04 -8.39 3.14
CA THR A 67 6.46 -7.19 2.50
C THR A 67 5.29 -6.65 3.32
N LEU A 68 4.35 -7.50 3.73
CA LEU A 68 3.18 -7.06 4.49
C LEU A 68 3.56 -6.52 5.89
N ILE A 69 4.55 -7.11 6.55
CA ILE A 69 5.08 -6.59 7.82
C ILE A 69 5.72 -5.22 7.61
N ALA A 70 6.60 -5.07 6.61
CA ALA A 70 7.25 -3.79 6.32
C ALA A 70 6.22 -2.70 5.97
N ALA A 71 5.23 -3.03 5.13
CA ALA A 71 4.16 -2.10 4.79
C ALA A 71 3.29 -1.74 5.99
N THR A 72 3.09 -2.66 6.94
CA THR A 72 2.37 -2.38 8.19
C THR A 72 3.16 -1.43 9.08
N LEU A 73 4.46 -1.65 9.24
CA LEU A 73 5.33 -0.74 10.01
C LEU A 73 5.35 0.66 9.40
N TYR A 74 5.46 0.75 8.07
CA TYR A 74 5.38 2.00 7.33
C TYR A 74 4.03 2.69 7.57
N SER A 75 2.91 1.99 7.39
CA SER A 75 1.57 2.53 7.64
C SER A 75 1.35 2.97 9.09
N GLN A 76 1.92 2.25 10.07
CA GLN A 76 1.86 2.62 11.47
C GLN A 76 2.60 3.94 11.74
N GLU A 77 3.80 4.12 11.19
CA GLU A 77 4.53 5.39 11.28
C GLU A 77 3.71 6.55 10.69
N ARG A 78 3.05 6.32 9.55
CA ARG A 78 2.14 7.31 8.94
C ARG A 78 0.95 7.62 9.84
N PHE A 79 0.41 6.63 10.55
CA PHE A 79 -0.66 6.85 11.52
C PHE A 79 -0.17 7.68 12.71
N ASP A 80 0.97 7.32 13.29
CA ASP A 80 1.55 7.98 14.46
C ASP A 80 1.88 9.46 14.17
N ASN A 81 2.27 9.76 12.93
CA ASN A 81 2.57 11.13 12.47
C ASN A 81 1.35 11.89 11.91
N GLY A 82 0.13 11.34 12.01
CA GLY A 82 -1.10 12.00 11.54
C GLY A 82 -1.25 12.08 10.01
N GLN A 83 -0.46 11.29 9.27
CA GLN A 83 -0.36 11.30 7.80
C GLN A 83 -1.07 10.12 7.15
N ILE A 84 -1.96 9.42 7.86
CA ILE A 84 -2.62 8.18 7.39
C ILE A 84 -3.40 8.34 6.07
N TYR A 85 -3.88 9.55 5.74
CA TYR A 85 -4.60 9.84 4.50
C TYR A 85 -3.80 10.63 3.47
N SER A 86 -2.56 11.01 3.80
CA SER A 86 -1.69 11.74 2.86
C SER A 86 -1.20 10.80 1.77
N ALA A 87 -1.34 11.22 0.51
CA ALA A 87 -0.77 10.52 -0.63
C ALA A 87 0.72 10.85 -0.86
N TRP A 88 1.27 11.86 -0.17
CA TRP A 88 2.65 12.33 -0.35
C TRP A 88 3.59 11.73 0.69
N HIS A 89 4.71 11.19 0.22
CA HIS A 89 5.71 10.47 1.00
C HIS A 89 7.09 11.05 0.73
N LEU A 90 7.93 11.05 1.75
CA LEU A 90 9.37 11.31 1.63
C LEU A 90 10.05 9.96 1.75
N LEU A 91 10.73 9.54 0.69
CA LEU A 91 11.41 8.25 0.62
C LEU A 91 12.92 8.48 0.75
N PRO A 92 13.61 7.78 1.67
CA PRO A 92 15.03 7.97 1.86
C PRO A 92 15.78 7.55 0.59
N VAL A 93 16.73 8.38 0.19
CA VAL A 93 17.62 8.17 -0.95
C VAL A 93 19.04 7.98 -0.40
N PRO A 94 19.88 7.09 -0.96
CA PRO A 94 21.29 7.02 -0.56
C PRO A 94 21.98 8.37 -0.77
N GLU A 95 22.80 8.79 0.19
CA GLU A 95 23.49 10.10 0.15
C GLU A 95 24.37 10.26 -1.10
N GLU A 96 24.86 9.15 -1.69
CA GLU A 96 25.61 9.17 -2.93
C GLU A 96 24.78 9.51 -4.19
N VAL A 97 23.45 9.46 -4.10
CA VAL A 97 22.52 9.78 -5.20
C VAL A 97 21.95 11.19 -5.04
N ASP A 98 21.48 11.55 -3.85
CA ASP A 98 20.88 12.86 -3.55
C ASP A 98 21.02 13.19 -2.04
N ASP A 99 21.06 14.49 -1.70
CA ASP A 99 21.07 14.97 -0.31
C ASP A 99 19.65 15.25 0.25
N GLN A 100 18.62 15.01 -0.57
CA GLN A 100 17.21 15.17 -0.21
C GLN A 100 16.43 13.86 -0.33
N ASP A 101 15.41 13.70 0.52
CA ASP A 101 14.44 12.61 0.37
C ASP A 101 13.65 12.78 -0.93
N TYR A 102 13.33 11.66 -1.58
CA TYR A 102 12.55 11.65 -2.80
C TYR A 102 11.06 11.85 -2.48
N GLU A 103 10.46 12.90 -3.05
CA GLU A 103 9.02 13.14 -3.00
C GLU A 103 8.27 12.13 -3.88
N PHE A 104 7.48 11.28 -3.23
CA PHE A 104 6.70 10.24 -3.89
C PHE A 104 5.21 10.42 -3.63
N GLU A 105 4.40 10.43 -4.70
CA GLU A 105 2.95 10.37 -4.59
C GLU A 105 2.45 8.92 -4.74
N SER A 106 1.87 8.37 -3.68
CA SER A 106 1.18 7.08 -3.71
C SER A 106 -0.21 7.23 -4.34
N TYR A 107 -0.26 7.45 -5.65
CA TYR A 107 -1.49 7.66 -6.39
C TYR A 107 -1.93 6.41 -7.16
N ASP A 108 -3.12 5.89 -6.84
CA ASP A 108 -3.77 4.80 -7.60
C ASP A 108 -5.13 5.27 -8.11
N LEU A 109 -5.18 5.59 -9.42
CA LEU A 109 -6.37 6.13 -10.07
C LEU A 109 -7.64 5.29 -9.83
N GLU A 110 -7.51 3.96 -9.84
CA GLU A 110 -8.66 3.06 -9.67
C GLU A 110 -9.19 3.12 -8.23
N VAL A 111 -8.30 3.22 -7.24
CA VAL A 111 -8.68 3.33 -5.83
C VAL A 111 -9.20 4.72 -5.48
N GLU A 112 -8.62 5.77 -6.09
CA GLU A 112 -9.09 7.14 -5.91
C GLU A 112 -10.51 7.33 -6.46
N ALA A 113 -10.83 6.72 -7.61
CA ALA A 113 -12.20 6.71 -8.12
C ALA A 113 -13.18 6.04 -7.14
N LEU A 114 -12.77 4.96 -6.46
CA LEU A 114 -13.58 4.30 -5.43
C LEU A 114 -13.77 5.18 -4.19
N ALA A 115 -12.71 5.87 -3.75
CA ALA A 115 -12.78 6.80 -2.62
C ALA A 115 -13.79 7.93 -2.87
N GLN A 116 -13.73 8.53 -4.07
CA GLN A 116 -14.64 9.62 -4.46
C GLN A 116 -16.08 9.17 -4.64
N ALA A 117 -16.32 7.92 -5.04
CA ALA A 117 -17.66 7.35 -5.13
C ALA A 117 -18.29 7.17 -3.75
N GLY A 118 -17.50 6.77 -2.75
CA GLY A 118 -17.97 6.57 -1.37
C GLY A 118 -18.39 7.87 -0.67
N ASP A 119 -17.72 8.98 -0.95
CA ASP A 119 -18.02 10.30 -0.34
C ASP A 119 -19.34 10.94 -0.85
N LYS A 120 -19.99 10.36 -1.89
CA LYS A 120 -21.24 10.87 -2.49
C LYS A 120 -22.52 10.21 -1.95
N THR A 121 -22.39 9.34 -0.94
CA THR A 121 -23.50 8.59 -0.31
C THR A 121 -23.61 8.96 1.16
#